data_AF-A0A1B6GQ31-F1
#
_entry.id   AF-A0A1B6GQ31-F1
#
_cell.length_a   1.000
_cell.length_b   1.000
_cell.length_c   1.000
_cell.angle_alpha   90.00
_cell.angle_beta   90.00
_cell.angle_gamma   90.00
#
_symmetry.space_group_name_H-M   'P 1'
#
loop_
_entity.id
_entity.type
_entity.pdbx_description
1 polymer ?
#
loop_
_entity_poly.entity_id
_entity_poly.type
_entity_poly.pdbx_seq_one_letter_code
_entity_poly.pdbx_strand_id
1 'polypeptide(L)'
;MDKYIEKSENMPTAEEVCSTFNLVDVPIEYSDTDLQNLITYKEFQQHVRPFLSKENPKVPISKLMMLVAAKWREFSEVNPYLQKDEQSDSNDNNSKSSTLKDNETTM
;
A
#
# COMPACT_ATOMS: atom_id res chain seq x y z
N MET A 1 -3.03 6.43 33.82
CA MET A 1 -1.77 5.72 33.55
C MET A 1 -1.96 5.05 32.20
N ASP A 2 -1.25 5.62 31.23
CA ASP A 2 -1.00 5.15 29.87
C ASP A 2 -2.16 5.06 28.87
N LYS A 3 -2.15 6.07 27.99
CA LYS A 3 -2.73 6.07 26.65
C LYS A 3 -2.38 4.75 25.96
N TYR A 4 -3.36 3.85 25.84
CA TYR A 4 -3.26 2.76 24.88
C TYR A 4 -3.25 3.38 23.49
N ILE A 5 -2.10 3.24 22.85
CA ILE A 5 -1.84 3.58 21.46
C ILE A 5 -2.87 2.81 20.63
N GLU A 6 -3.79 3.54 20.01
CA GLU A 6 -4.74 3.04 19.02
C GLU A 6 -3.92 2.67 17.78
N LYS A 7 -3.34 1.46 17.78
CA LYS A 7 -2.65 0.89 16.62
C LYS A 7 -3.69 0.67 15.52
N SER A 8 -3.85 1.65 14.65
CA SER A 8 -4.14 1.46 13.22
C SER A 8 -5.26 0.46 12.86
N GLU A 9 -6.37 0.37 13.60
CA GLU A 9 -7.51 -0.51 13.24
C GLU A 9 -8.19 -0.08 11.93
N ASN A 10 -7.85 1.07 11.37
CA ASN A 10 -8.49 1.60 10.16
C ASN A 10 -7.74 1.32 8.84
N MET A 11 -6.56 0.71 8.84
CA MET A 11 -5.83 0.44 7.60
C MET A 11 -5.80 -1.06 7.28
N PRO A 12 -6.45 -1.50 6.18
CA PRO A 12 -6.61 -2.93 5.87
C PRO A 12 -5.27 -3.60 5.58
N THR A 13 -5.10 -4.82 6.06
CA THR A 13 -3.96 -5.72 5.77
C THR A 13 -3.90 -6.10 4.28
N ALA A 14 -2.77 -6.66 3.82
CA ALA A 14 -2.69 -7.14 2.44
C ALA A 14 -3.77 -8.19 2.13
N GLU A 15 -4.04 -9.09 3.09
CA GLU A 15 -5.08 -10.11 3.00
C GLU A 15 -6.50 -9.50 2.89
N GLU A 16 -6.82 -8.49 3.69
CA GLU A 16 -8.11 -7.80 3.63
C GLU A 16 -8.29 -7.04 2.31
N VAL A 17 -7.22 -6.38 1.81
CA VAL A 17 -7.25 -5.69 0.51
C VAL A 17 -7.50 -6.69 -0.63
N CYS A 18 -6.81 -7.84 -0.60
CA CYS A 18 -7.01 -8.90 -1.57
C CYS A 18 -8.43 -9.46 -1.53
N SER A 19 -8.95 -9.75 -0.35
CA SER A 19 -10.31 -10.25 -0.17
C SER A 19 -11.38 -9.24 -0.61
N THR A 20 -11.17 -7.96 -0.31
CA THR A 20 -12.13 -6.88 -0.62
C THR A 20 -12.24 -6.59 -2.12
N PHE A 21 -11.12 -6.63 -2.85
CA PHE A 21 -11.08 -6.31 -4.28
C PHE A 21 -10.91 -7.53 -5.18
N ASN A 22 -10.98 -8.74 -4.60
CA ASN A 22 -10.75 -10.01 -5.29
C ASN A 22 -9.41 -10.01 -6.05
N LEU A 23 -8.34 -9.57 -5.37
CA LEU A 23 -6.97 -9.58 -5.89
C LEU A 23 -6.31 -10.91 -5.55
N VAL A 24 -5.44 -11.35 -6.45
CA VAL A 24 -4.51 -12.43 -6.19
C VAL A 24 -3.32 -11.86 -5.42
N ASP A 25 -3.15 -12.32 -4.18
CA ASP A 25 -1.95 -12.03 -3.43
C ASP A 25 -0.76 -12.82 -3.98
N VAL A 26 0.35 -12.13 -4.19
CA VAL A 26 1.59 -12.73 -4.70
C VAL A 26 2.61 -12.75 -3.56
N PRO A 27 3.06 -13.92 -3.10
CA PRO A 27 4.19 -14.00 -2.19
C PRO A 27 5.45 -13.55 -2.92
N ILE A 28 6.13 -12.55 -2.38
CA ILE A 28 7.38 -12.01 -2.92
C ILE A 28 8.48 -12.36 -1.92
N GLU A 29 9.46 -13.13 -2.37
CA GLU A 29 10.64 -13.44 -1.59
C GLU A 29 11.65 -12.30 -1.75
N TYR A 30 12.13 -11.76 -0.64
CA TYR A 30 13.11 -10.68 -0.61
C TYR A 30 14.47 -11.24 -0.21
N SER A 31 15.50 -10.99 -1.03
CA SER A 31 16.88 -11.32 -0.68
C SER A 31 17.47 -10.28 0.29
N ASP A 32 18.61 -10.59 0.93
CA ASP A 32 19.33 -9.60 1.77
C ASP A 32 19.66 -8.31 1.01
N THR A 33 19.99 -8.45 -0.29
CA THR A 33 20.26 -7.30 -1.17
C THR A 33 18.98 -6.49 -1.42
N ASP A 34 17.83 -7.14 -1.55
CA ASP A 34 16.55 -6.42 -1.67
C ASP A 34 16.22 -5.68 -0.37
N LEU A 35 16.42 -6.29 0.80
CA LEU A 35 16.20 -5.61 2.09
C LEU A 35 17.06 -4.34 2.23
N GLN A 36 18.31 -4.37 1.74
CA GLN A 36 19.22 -3.22 1.76
C GLN A 36 18.86 -2.12 0.73
N ASN A 37 18.26 -2.50 -0.40
CA ASN A 37 17.97 -1.57 -1.49
C ASN A 37 16.53 -1.03 -1.46
N LEU A 38 15.56 -1.79 -0.95
CA LEU A 38 14.16 -1.40 -0.88
C LEU A 38 13.89 -0.57 0.39
N ILE A 39 14.71 0.45 0.63
CA ILE A 39 14.65 1.29 1.84
C ILE A 39 13.74 2.52 1.68
N THR A 40 13.11 2.68 0.52
CA THR A 40 12.07 3.69 0.30
C THR A 40 10.81 3.08 -0.32
N TYR A 41 9.66 3.70 -0.07
CA TYR A 41 8.40 3.26 -0.68
C TYR A 41 8.46 3.26 -2.21
N LYS A 42 9.21 4.21 -2.80
CA LYS A 42 9.38 4.31 -4.25
C LYS A 42 10.11 3.10 -4.82
N GLU A 43 11.22 2.68 -4.21
CA GLU A 43 11.99 1.51 -4.64
C GLU A 43 11.17 0.23 -4.46
N PHE A 44 10.52 0.09 -3.29
CA PHE A 44 9.60 -1.01 -3.02
C PHE A 44 8.47 -1.09 -4.04
N GLN A 45 7.80 0.03 -4.34
CA GLN A 45 6.75 0.09 -5.34
C GLN A 45 7.25 -0.32 -6.73
N GLN A 46 8.44 0.14 -7.15
CA GLN A 46 9.02 -0.23 -8.44
C GLN A 46 9.32 -1.72 -8.53
N HIS A 47 9.73 -2.34 -7.43
CA HIS A 47 9.99 -3.78 -7.34
C HIS A 47 8.68 -4.59 -7.31
N VAL A 48 7.73 -4.25 -6.44
CA VAL A 48 6.53 -5.04 -6.15
C VAL A 48 5.43 -4.90 -7.20
N ARG A 49 5.21 -3.68 -7.73
CA ARG A 49 4.09 -3.40 -8.65
C ARG A 49 4.08 -4.32 -9.89
N PRO A 50 5.21 -4.60 -10.57
CA PRO A 50 5.24 -5.53 -11.70
C PRO A 50 4.65 -6.91 -11.38
N PHE A 51 5.00 -7.51 -10.24
CA PHE A 51 4.49 -8.82 -9.82
C PHE A 51 2.97 -8.79 -9.63
N LEU A 52 2.47 -7.79 -8.91
CA LEU A 52 1.04 -7.65 -8.66
C LEU A 52 0.27 -7.41 -9.96
N SER A 53 0.76 -6.54 -10.85
CA SER A 53 0.10 -6.24 -12.12
C SER A 53 0.08 -7.41 -13.10
N LYS A 54 1.07 -8.31 -13.00
CA LYS A 54 1.15 -9.51 -13.83
C LYS A 54 0.07 -10.52 -13.47
N GLU A 55 -0.15 -10.77 -12.18
CA GLU A 55 -1.18 -11.70 -11.70
C GLU A 55 -2.59 -11.06 -11.66
N ASN A 56 -2.65 -9.72 -11.67
CA ASN A 56 -3.90 -8.95 -11.63
C ASN A 56 -4.05 -7.98 -12.82
N PRO A 57 -3.95 -8.42 -14.09
CA PRO A 57 -3.86 -7.54 -15.25
C PRO A 57 -5.15 -6.75 -15.55
N LYS A 58 -6.29 -7.19 -15.00
CA LYS A 58 -7.60 -6.55 -15.17
C LYS A 58 -7.95 -5.60 -14.03
N VAL A 59 -7.11 -5.53 -13.00
CA VAL A 59 -7.37 -4.73 -11.81
C VAL A 59 -6.87 -3.29 -12.03
N PRO A 60 -7.68 -2.27 -11.69
CA PRO A 60 -7.23 -0.89 -11.76
C PRO A 60 -6.00 -0.62 -10.90
N ILE A 61 -5.06 0.19 -11.42
CA ILE A 61 -3.82 0.55 -10.73
C ILE A 61 -4.11 1.12 -9.33
N SER A 62 -5.18 1.88 -9.14
CA SER A 62 -5.56 2.42 -7.82
C SER A 62 -5.78 1.34 -6.76
N LYS A 63 -6.39 0.19 -7.12
CA LYS A 63 -6.57 -0.95 -6.21
C LYS A 63 -5.27 -1.71 -5.98
N LEU A 64 -4.43 -1.85 -7.02
CA LEU A 64 -3.09 -2.42 -6.87
C LEU A 64 -2.23 -1.57 -5.92
N MET A 65 -2.32 -0.25 -6.00
CA MET A 65 -1.59 0.65 -5.12
C MET A 65 -2.02 0.52 -3.66
N MET A 66 -3.29 0.21 -3.38
CA MET A 66 -3.73 -0.13 -2.01
C MET A 66 -3.04 -1.39 -1.51
N LEU A 67 -2.87 -2.41 -2.35
CA LEU A 67 -2.16 -3.63 -2.00
C LEU A 67 -0.66 -3.39 -1.81
N VAL A 68 -0.03 -2.57 -2.67
CA VAL A 68 1.39 -2.16 -2.50
C VAL A 68 1.58 -1.44 -1.16
N ALA A 69 0.68 -0.52 -0.79
CA ALA A 69 0.77 0.19 0.48
C ALA A 69 0.58 -0.72 1.70
N ALA A 70 -0.28 -1.75 1.59
CA ALA A 70 -0.42 -2.76 2.64
C ALA A 70 0.85 -3.61 2.79
N LYS A 71 1.39 -4.14 1.68
CA LYS A 71 2.64 -4.91 1.69
C LYS A 71 3.85 -4.09 2.14
N TRP A 72 3.89 -2.79 1.84
CA TRP A 72 4.97 -1.92 2.33
C TRP A 72 5.00 -1.85 3.85
N ARG A 73 3.84 -1.72 4.51
CA ARG A 73 3.77 -1.70 5.97
C ARG A 73 4.29 -3.01 6.57
N GLU A 74 3.84 -4.14 6.03
CA GLU A 74 4.32 -5.46 6.44
C GLU A 74 5.84 -5.62 6.21
N PHE A 75 6.35 -5.13 5.08
CA PHE A 75 7.77 -5.15 4.74
C PHE A 75 8.61 -4.26 5.67
N SER A 76 8.14 -3.06 6.00
CA SER A 76 8.83 -2.13 6.89
C SER A 76 8.96 -2.68 8.31
N GLU A 77 7.99 -3.46 8.79
CA GLU A 77 8.06 -4.09 10.11
C GLU A 77 9.14 -5.18 10.17
N VAL A 78 9.38 -5.90 9.07
CA VAL A 78 10.37 -6.99 9.02
C VAL A 78 11.75 -6.56 8.53
N ASN A 79 11.85 -5.44 7.82
CA ASN A 79 13.10 -4.97 7.25
C ASN A 79 13.91 -4.15 8.29
N PRO A 80 15.05 -4.67 8.79
CA PRO A 80 15.85 -3.99 9.81
C PRO A 80 16.52 -2.70 9.31
N TYR A 81 16.62 -2.49 8.00
CA TYR A 81 17.22 -1.29 7.41
C TYR A 81 16.26 -0.09 7.42
N LEU A 82 14.94 -0.33 7.48
CA LEU A 82 13.91 0.73 7.48
C LEU A 82 13.65 1.33 8.87
N GLN A 83 13.74 0.51 9.92
CA GLN A 83 13.48 0.96 11.31
C GLN A 83 14.47 2.02 11.81
N LYS A 84 15.59 2.24 11.11
CA LYS A 84 16.56 3.30 11.45
C LYS A 84 16.12 4.70 11.01
N ASP A 85 15.19 4.81 10.06
CA ASP A 85 14.87 6.06 9.35
C ASP A 85 13.39 6.51 9.50
N GLU A 86 12.58 5.88 10.35
CA GLU A 86 11.16 6.24 10.60
C GLU A 86 10.93 7.57 11.36
N GLN A 87 11.70 8.63 11.03
CA GLN A 87 11.47 9.98 11.53
C GLN A 87 11.17 11.03 10.46
N SER A 88 11.05 10.68 9.17
CA SER A 88 10.72 11.65 8.12
C SER A 88 9.74 11.13 7.07
N ASP A 89 8.69 11.92 6.84
CA ASP A 89 7.84 12.00 5.65
C ASP A 89 6.57 11.13 5.56
N SER A 90 5.63 11.39 6.47
CA SER A 90 4.20 11.37 6.18
C SER A 90 3.81 12.59 5.33
N ASN A 91 4.00 12.56 4.00
CA ASN A 91 3.36 13.55 3.14
C ASN A 91 3.25 13.09 1.68
N ASP A 92 2.25 12.26 1.37
CA ASP A 92 1.71 12.17 0.01
C ASP A 92 0.19 12.22 0.03
N ASN A 93 -0.29 13.45 -0.11
CA ASN A 93 -1.69 13.82 -0.27
C ASN A 93 -2.23 13.28 -1.61
N ASN A 94 -2.94 12.15 -1.59
CA ASN A 94 -3.87 11.81 -2.66
C ASN A 94 -5.30 11.74 -2.13
N SER A 95 -5.94 12.91 -2.07
CA SER A 95 -7.40 13.01 -2.08
C SER A 95 -7.81 13.89 -3.24
N LYS A 96 -7.89 13.30 -4.43
CA LYS A 96 -8.75 13.83 -5.51
C LYS A 96 -9.90 12.85 -5.72
N SER A 97 -10.76 12.81 -4.72
CA SER A 97 -12.09 12.22 -4.80
C SER A 97 -12.91 12.96 -5.86
N SER A 98 -13.56 12.14 -6.69
CA SER A 98 -14.56 12.42 -7.70
C SER A 98 -15.58 13.51 -7.32
N THR A 99 -15.77 14.48 -8.22
CA THR A 99 -16.98 15.31 -8.28
C THR A 99 -17.63 15.07 -9.65
N LEU A 100 -18.45 14.02 -9.75
CA LEU A 100 -19.54 13.98 -10.73
C LEU A 100 -20.70 14.72 -10.06
N LYS A 101 -21.03 15.91 -10.57
CA LYS A 101 -22.26 16.61 -10.22
C LYS A 101 -23.33 16.12 -11.17
N ASP A 102 -24.22 15.29 -10.66
CA ASP A 102 -25.55 15.15 -11.23
C ASP A 102 -26.25 16.52 -11.13
N ASN A 103 -26.68 17.09 -12.24
CA ASN A 103 -27.69 18.14 -12.24
C ASN A 103 -28.81 17.77 -13.21
N GLU A 104 -29.72 16.95 -12.70
CA GLU A 104 -31.09 16.88 -13.18
C GLU A 104 -31.78 18.19 -12.78
N THR A 105 -32.21 19.01 -13.76
CA THR A 105 -33.31 19.96 -13.55
C THR A 105 -34.13 20.04 -14.82
N THR A 106 -35.24 19.31 -14.75
CA THR A 106 -36.50 19.55 -15.43
C THR A 106 -37.07 20.92 -15.04
N MET A 107 -37.28 21.80 -16.03
CA MET A 107 -38.56 22.44 -16.41
C MET A 107 -38.32 23.45 -17.52
#